data_AF-A0A1X6ZQ85-F1
#
_entry.id   AF-A0A1X6ZQ85-F1
#
_cell.length_a   1.000
_cell.length_b   1.000
_cell.length_c   1.000
_cell.angle_alpha   90.00
_cell.angle_beta   90.00
_cell.angle_gamma   90.00
#
_symmetry.space_group_name_H-M   'P 1'
#
loop_
_entity.id
_entity.type
_entity.pdbx_description
1 polymer ?
#
loop_
_entity_poly.entity_id
_entity_poly.type
_entity_poly.pdbx_seq_one_letter_code
_entity_poly.pdbx_strand_id
1 'polypeptide(L)'
;MTGVFSFEKAHKPTIYCGTEHLEHNIHEIQRYSAATARACDRMKNCSSASDLRDAWEDFLGAFGRCIGRLISFGQKHEISRGWAHRLKNASAGDDEGLYFLREARNHVEHGLTPFADFSDSYVDIGGGFIALGGNSSVKVKNCSINGVPTGDFEVSAENGKVKRFSGSPSVPMYEVPASVRLKDVKNAENGRVAIVPKSLKGIEITSDRPDDLALIATTCLSEMVANLEAIWRQKALERIDDNVCSQNPP
;
A
#
# COMPACT_ATOMS: atom_id res chain seq x y z
N MET A 1 52.58 -40.51 -6.02
CA MET A 1 51.19 -40.89 -6.34
C MET A 1 50.32 -40.55 -5.14
N THR A 2 49.66 -39.39 -5.17
CA THR A 2 48.80 -38.90 -4.08
C THR A 2 47.38 -38.77 -4.63
N GLY A 3 46.50 -39.68 -4.23
CA GLY A 3 45.09 -39.69 -4.62
C GLY A 3 44.30 -38.67 -3.81
N VAL A 4 43.59 -37.78 -4.51
CA VAL A 4 42.66 -36.81 -3.93
C VAL A 4 41.27 -37.45 -3.92
N PHE A 5 40.73 -37.70 -2.73
CA PHE A 5 39.33 -38.09 -2.56
C PHE A 5 38.42 -36.86 -2.66
N SER A 6 37.59 -36.83 -3.70
CA SER A 6 36.53 -35.83 -3.86
C SER A 6 35.30 -36.28 -3.06
N PHE A 7 34.90 -35.51 -2.05
CA PHE A 7 33.64 -35.70 -1.33
C PHE A 7 32.52 -35.05 -2.14
N GLU A 8 31.82 -35.83 -2.96
CA GLU A 8 30.51 -35.44 -3.47
C GLU A 8 29.52 -35.35 -2.30
N LYS A 9 29.15 -34.12 -1.95
CA LYS A 9 28.01 -33.86 -1.06
C LYS A 9 26.73 -34.28 -1.79
N ALA A 10 26.26 -35.48 -1.51
CA ALA A 10 24.91 -35.89 -1.87
C ALA A 10 23.90 -34.95 -1.21
N HIS A 11 23.27 -34.08 -2.00
CA HIS A 11 22.05 -33.38 -1.62
C HIS A 11 20.94 -34.43 -1.46
N LYS A 12 20.67 -34.82 -0.20
CA LYS A 12 19.44 -35.55 0.11
C LYS A 12 18.26 -34.65 -0.25
N PRO A 13 17.32 -35.08 -1.11
CA PRO A 13 16.08 -34.35 -1.29
C PRO A 13 15.30 -34.46 0.02
N THR A 14 15.20 -33.34 0.74
CA THR A 14 14.25 -33.19 1.84
C THR A 14 12.87 -33.33 1.23
N ILE A 15 12.24 -34.49 1.43
CA ILE A 15 10.82 -34.68 1.14
C ILE A 15 10.09 -33.80 2.16
N TYR A 16 9.79 -32.57 1.74
CA TYR A 16 8.95 -31.66 2.50
C TYR A 16 7.60 -32.33 2.68
N CYS A 17 7.12 -32.40 3.93
CA CYS A 17 5.72 -32.63 4.25
C CYS A 17 4.91 -31.51 3.55
N GLY A 18 4.45 -31.81 2.33
CA GLY A 18 4.40 -30.82 1.25
C GLY A 18 3.10 -30.02 1.13
N THR A 19 2.03 -30.45 1.80
CA THR A 19 0.70 -29.83 1.70
C THR A 19 0.43 -28.84 2.83
N GLU A 20 0.76 -29.19 4.08
CA GLU A 20 0.52 -28.30 5.23
C GLU A 20 1.34 -27.00 5.16
N HIS A 21 2.60 -27.09 4.71
CA HIS A 21 3.43 -25.89 4.52
C HIS A 21 2.96 -25.03 3.36
N LEU A 22 2.40 -25.64 2.31
CA LEU A 22 1.84 -24.95 1.15
C LEU A 22 0.57 -24.19 1.55
N GLU A 23 -0.36 -24.86 2.21
CA GLU A 23 -1.61 -24.28 2.72
C GLU A 23 -1.34 -23.13 3.68
N HIS A 24 -0.36 -23.28 4.58
CA HIS A 24 0.04 -22.20 5.48
C HIS A 24 0.50 -20.94 4.74
N ASN A 25 1.38 -21.08 3.74
CA ASN A 25 1.90 -19.93 2.99
C ASN A 25 0.80 -19.25 2.17
N ILE A 26 -0.07 -20.03 1.52
CA ILE A 26 -1.23 -19.49 0.77
C ILE A 26 -2.17 -18.74 1.71
N HIS A 27 -2.48 -19.32 2.88
CA HIS A 27 -3.32 -18.67 3.88
C HIS A 27 -2.68 -17.37 4.40
N GLU A 28 -1.36 -17.33 4.62
CA GLU A 28 -0.67 -16.08 4.98
C GLU A 28 -0.76 -15.02 3.88
N ILE A 29 -0.56 -15.39 2.61
CA ILE A 29 -0.68 -14.50 1.44
C ILE A 29 -2.10 -13.93 1.38
N GLN A 30 -3.12 -14.77 1.50
CA GLN A 30 -4.52 -14.35 1.49
C GLN A 30 -4.85 -13.43 2.67
N ARG A 31 -4.33 -13.75 3.87
CA ARG A 31 -4.50 -12.90 5.06
C ARG A 31 -3.91 -11.51 4.85
N TYR A 32 -2.70 -11.41 4.30
CA TYR A 32 -2.07 -10.12 4.04
C TYR A 32 -2.76 -9.36 2.90
N SER A 33 -3.16 -10.05 1.82
CA SER A 33 -3.95 -9.45 0.74
C SER A 33 -5.26 -8.84 1.27
N ALA A 34 -5.98 -9.59 2.12
CA ALA A 34 -7.20 -9.09 2.75
C ALA A 34 -6.93 -7.92 3.72
N ALA A 35 -5.79 -7.92 4.43
CA ALA A 35 -5.39 -6.80 5.27
C ALA A 35 -5.08 -5.54 4.45
N THR A 36 -4.40 -5.68 3.31
CA THR A 36 -4.14 -4.60 2.36
C THR A 36 -5.45 -3.99 1.85
N ALA A 37 -6.40 -4.81 1.43
CA ALA A 37 -7.71 -4.34 0.97
C ALA A 37 -8.47 -3.58 2.07
N ARG A 38 -8.51 -4.12 3.30
CA ARG A 38 -9.13 -3.43 4.44
C ARG A 38 -8.48 -2.07 4.75
N ALA A 39 -7.15 -1.99 4.66
CA ALA A 39 -6.44 -0.73 4.88
C ALA A 39 -6.73 0.29 3.78
N CYS A 40 -6.81 -0.14 2.51
CA CYS A 40 -7.25 0.71 1.40
C CYS A 40 -8.69 1.22 1.61
N ASP A 41 -9.62 0.36 2.03
CA ASP A 41 -10.98 0.78 2.33
C ASP A 41 -11.05 1.72 3.54
N ARG A 42 -10.21 1.51 4.55
CA ARG A 42 -10.08 2.43 5.70
C ARG A 42 -9.63 3.81 5.24
N MET A 43 -8.66 3.93 4.33
CA MET A 43 -8.20 5.23 3.81
C MET A 43 -9.33 6.06 3.21
N LYS A 44 -10.21 5.44 2.42
CA LYS A 44 -11.37 6.11 1.80
C LYS A 44 -12.36 6.67 2.82
N ASN A 45 -12.37 6.12 4.03
CA ASN A 45 -13.31 6.47 5.10
C ASN A 45 -12.66 7.29 6.23
N CYS A 46 -11.38 7.68 6.09
CA CYS A 46 -10.66 8.39 7.14
C CYS A 46 -11.25 9.78 7.40
N SER A 47 -11.27 10.15 8.68
CA SER A 47 -11.82 11.42 9.15
C SER A 47 -10.81 12.53 9.30
N SER A 48 -9.56 12.16 9.56
CA SER A 48 -8.48 13.07 9.90
C SER A 48 -7.22 12.69 9.12
N ALA A 49 -6.24 13.60 9.04
CA ALA A 49 -4.98 13.29 8.40
C ALA A 49 -4.19 12.22 9.18
N SER A 50 -4.33 12.19 10.51
CA SER A 50 -3.75 11.14 11.36
C SER A 50 -4.34 9.76 11.06
N ASP A 51 -5.68 9.66 10.96
CA ASP A 51 -6.32 8.37 10.64
C ASP A 51 -5.88 7.87 9.26
N LEU A 52 -5.77 8.79 8.30
CA LEU A 52 -5.34 8.50 6.94
C LEU A 52 -3.87 8.07 6.90
N ARG A 53 -3.01 8.70 7.71
CA ARG A 53 -1.63 8.28 7.92
C ARG A 53 -1.55 6.86 8.43
N ASP A 54 -2.25 6.56 9.53
CA ASP A 54 -2.22 5.23 10.13
C ASP A 54 -2.75 4.17 9.16
N ALA A 55 -3.83 4.47 8.43
CA ALA A 55 -4.39 3.57 7.42
C ALA A 55 -3.40 3.34 6.27
N TRP A 56 -2.67 4.36 5.84
CA TRP A 56 -1.63 4.26 4.82
C TRP A 56 -0.42 3.46 5.30
N GLU A 57 0.05 3.67 6.53
CA GLU A 57 1.14 2.88 7.13
C GLU A 57 0.74 1.40 7.26
N ASP A 58 -0.49 1.12 7.70
CA ASP A 58 -1.06 -0.24 7.76
C ASP A 58 -1.10 -0.90 6.36
N PHE A 59 -1.51 -0.14 5.35
CA PHE A 59 -1.53 -0.59 3.97
C PHE A 59 -0.12 -0.93 3.46
N LEU A 60 0.86 -0.04 3.64
CA LEU A 60 2.24 -0.28 3.24
C LEU A 60 2.83 -1.52 3.93
N GLY A 61 2.54 -1.68 5.23
CA GLY A 61 2.97 -2.84 6.00
C GLY A 61 2.36 -4.15 5.49
N ALA A 62 1.04 -4.19 5.27
CA ALA A 62 0.35 -5.37 4.77
C ALA A 62 0.75 -5.70 3.32
N PHE A 63 0.82 -4.69 2.45
CA PHE A 63 1.24 -4.82 1.06
C PHE A 63 2.67 -5.38 0.95
N GLY A 64 3.62 -4.77 1.67
CA GLY A 64 5.01 -5.21 1.69
C GLY A 64 5.18 -6.65 2.19
N ARG A 65 4.44 -7.04 3.25
CA ARG A 65 4.42 -8.43 3.73
C ARG A 65 3.83 -9.40 2.71
N CYS A 66 2.76 -9.01 2.03
CA CYS A 66 2.14 -9.84 0.99
C CYS A 66 3.11 -10.08 -0.18
N ILE A 67 3.70 -9.01 -0.74
CA ILE A 67 4.69 -9.10 -1.83
C ILE A 67 5.92 -9.91 -1.40
N GLY A 68 6.45 -9.65 -0.20
CA GLY A 68 7.58 -10.40 0.34
C GLY A 68 7.28 -11.91 0.46
N ARG A 69 6.06 -12.27 0.87
CA ARG A 69 5.60 -13.66 0.91
C ARG A 69 5.42 -14.26 -0.48
N LEU A 70 4.78 -13.56 -1.42
CA LEU A 70 4.63 -14.00 -2.81
C LEU A 70 6.00 -14.32 -3.44
N ILE A 71 6.98 -13.43 -3.29
CA ILE A 71 8.35 -13.63 -3.79
C ILE A 71 9.02 -14.82 -3.10
N SER A 72 9.03 -14.83 -1.76
CA SER A 72 9.74 -15.86 -0.97
C SER A 72 9.17 -17.24 -1.21
N PHE A 73 7.84 -17.35 -1.27
CA PHE A 73 7.15 -18.59 -1.57
C PHE A 73 7.42 -19.01 -3.02
N GLY A 74 7.22 -18.10 -3.98
CA GLY A 74 7.37 -18.40 -5.40
C GLY A 74 8.79 -18.82 -5.79
N GLN A 75 9.83 -18.31 -5.12
CA GLN A 75 11.24 -18.68 -5.37
C GLN A 75 11.60 -20.10 -4.91
N LYS A 76 10.94 -20.59 -3.84
CA LYS A 76 11.18 -21.92 -3.29
C LYS A 76 10.72 -23.04 -4.22
N HIS A 77 9.79 -22.75 -5.12
CA HIS A 77 9.17 -23.74 -6.00
C HIS A 77 9.53 -23.49 -7.46
N GLU A 78 10.04 -24.53 -8.13
CA GLU A 78 10.56 -24.43 -9.49
C GLU A 78 9.55 -23.84 -10.48
N ILE A 79 8.29 -24.27 -10.38
CA ILE A 79 7.23 -23.82 -11.28
C ILE A 79 6.96 -22.31 -11.22
N SER A 80 7.00 -21.71 -10.02
CA SER A 80 6.73 -20.30 -9.81
C SER A 80 8.00 -19.45 -9.77
N ARG A 81 9.19 -20.06 -9.83
CA ARG A 81 10.48 -19.39 -9.61
C ARG A 81 10.71 -18.26 -10.59
N GLY A 82 10.47 -18.50 -11.88
CA GLY A 82 10.65 -17.48 -12.92
C GLY A 82 9.72 -16.28 -12.72
N TRP A 83 8.45 -16.53 -12.37
CA TRP A 83 7.49 -15.48 -12.04
C TRP A 83 7.91 -14.69 -10.80
N ALA A 84 8.36 -15.37 -9.74
CA ALA A 84 8.78 -14.74 -8.50
C ALA A 84 10.05 -13.88 -8.67
N HIS A 85 10.98 -14.29 -9.53
CA HIS A 85 12.13 -13.45 -9.88
C HIS A 85 11.73 -12.18 -10.62
N ARG A 86 10.80 -12.27 -11.58
CA ARG A 86 10.26 -11.08 -12.26
C ARG A 86 9.59 -10.13 -11.26
N LEU A 87 8.79 -10.66 -10.33
CA LEU A 87 8.16 -9.85 -9.28
C LEU A 87 9.20 -9.19 -8.37
N LYS A 88 10.26 -9.92 -7.97
CA LYS A 88 11.36 -9.37 -7.19
C LYS A 88 12.05 -8.22 -7.91
N ASN A 89 12.38 -8.38 -9.19
CA ASN A 89 13.06 -7.34 -9.96
C ASN A 89 12.16 -6.11 -10.18
N ALA A 90 10.87 -6.32 -10.45
CA ALA A 90 9.86 -5.26 -10.51
C ALA A 90 9.84 -4.45 -9.21
N SER A 91 9.77 -5.11 -8.05
CA SER A 91 9.85 -4.43 -6.74
C SER A 91 11.19 -3.75 -6.45
N ALA A 92 12.23 -4.04 -7.23
CA ALA A 92 13.58 -3.51 -7.04
C ALA A 92 13.96 -2.35 -7.96
N GLY A 93 13.12 -2.02 -8.93
CA GLY A 93 13.31 -0.87 -9.80
C GLY A 93 12.74 -1.02 -11.20
N ASP A 94 12.41 -2.24 -11.66
CA ASP A 94 11.85 -2.40 -13.01
C ASP A 94 10.41 -1.88 -13.13
N ASP A 95 9.72 -1.69 -11.99
CA ASP A 95 8.40 -1.07 -11.91
C ASP A 95 8.44 0.09 -10.89
N GLU A 96 8.19 1.31 -11.36
CA GLU A 96 8.32 2.52 -10.53
C GLU A 96 7.35 2.52 -9.35
N GLY A 97 6.12 2.05 -9.53
CA GLY A 97 5.11 1.99 -8.47
C GLY A 97 5.44 0.97 -7.40
N LEU A 98 5.86 -0.24 -7.79
CA LEU A 98 6.28 -1.27 -6.83
C LEU A 98 7.55 -0.87 -6.09
N TYR A 99 8.50 -0.23 -6.79
CA TYR A 99 9.70 0.31 -6.17
C TYR A 99 9.36 1.39 -5.14
N PHE A 100 8.51 2.37 -5.51
CA PHE A 100 8.06 3.42 -4.60
C PHE A 100 7.38 2.86 -3.36
N LEU A 101 6.42 1.94 -3.52
CA LEU A 101 5.72 1.31 -2.39
C LEU A 101 6.67 0.58 -1.44
N ARG A 102 7.71 -0.07 -1.98
CA ARG A 102 8.74 -0.73 -1.18
C ARG A 102 9.58 0.28 -0.40
N GLU A 103 10.07 1.34 -1.05
CA GLU A 103 10.88 2.36 -0.37
C GLU A 103 10.03 3.13 0.66
N ALA A 104 8.77 3.46 0.35
CA ALA A 104 7.84 4.10 1.29
C ALA A 104 7.62 3.25 2.56
N ARG A 105 7.46 1.93 2.41
CA ARG A 105 7.39 1.00 3.55
C ARG A 105 8.69 0.97 4.36
N ASN A 106 9.84 0.92 3.69
CA ASN A 106 11.13 0.93 4.37
C ASN A 106 11.33 2.24 5.15
N HIS A 107 10.81 3.37 4.63
CA HIS A 107 10.82 4.64 5.33
C HIS A 107 9.99 4.62 6.62
N VAL A 108 8.79 4.03 6.61
CA VAL A 108 7.97 3.85 7.82
C VAL A 108 8.72 3.04 8.87
N GLU A 109 9.39 1.96 8.46
CA GLU A 109 10.10 1.07 9.39
C GLU A 109 11.42 1.64 9.93
N HIS A 110 12.06 2.55 9.18
CA HIS A 110 13.38 3.10 9.51
C HIS A 110 13.38 4.59 9.89
N GLY A 111 12.21 5.23 9.96
CA GLY A 111 12.06 6.62 10.43
C GLY A 111 12.71 7.68 9.54
N LEU A 112 12.81 7.43 8.24
CA LEU A 112 13.41 8.35 7.26
C LEU A 112 12.39 9.40 6.77
N THR A 113 12.84 10.39 5.97
CA THR A 113 12.07 11.53 5.43
C THR A 113 10.61 11.19 5.09
N PRO A 114 9.62 12.01 5.48
CA PRO A 114 8.20 11.68 5.29
C PRO A 114 7.86 11.44 3.81
N PHE A 115 7.23 10.30 3.54
CA PHE A 115 6.79 9.86 2.21
C PHE A 115 5.51 10.56 1.73
N ALA A 116 4.90 11.37 2.59
CA ALA A 116 3.72 12.15 2.28
C ALA A 116 3.62 13.40 3.17
N ASP A 117 3.00 14.44 2.65
CA ASP A 117 2.54 15.58 3.43
C ASP A 117 1.13 15.35 3.92
N PHE A 118 0.92 15.52 5.23
CA PHE A 118 -0.37 15.41 5.88
C PHE A 118 -0.87 16.80 6.24
N SER A 119 -2.01 17.20 5.67
CA SER A 119 -2.70 18.44 6.02
C SER A 119 -4.04 18.09 6.66
N ASP A 120 -4.29 18.61 7.86
CA ASP A 120 -5.57 18.46 8.54
C ASP A 120 -6.70 19.20 7.83
N SER A 121 -7.95 18.85 8.17
CA SER A 121 -9.11 19.57 7.65
C SER A 121 -9.14 20.99 8.23
N TYR A 122 -9.61 21.95 7.43
CA TYR A 122 -9.76 23.33 7.86
C TYR A 122 -10.96 23.98 7.18
N VAL A 123 -11.42 25.11 7.72
CA VAL A 123 -12.43 25.94 7.05
C VAL A 123 -11.74 27.15 6.45
N ASP A 124 -11.93 27.34 5.14
CA ASP A 124 -11.57 28.57 4.43
C ASP A 124 -12.70 29.59 4.61
N ILE A 125 -12.34 30.82 4.96
CA ILE A 125 -13.23 31.95 5.22
C ILE A 125 -12.68 33.15 4.43
N GLY A 126 -13.23 33.39 3.25
CA GLY A 126 -12.85 34.55 2.43
C GLY A 126 -11.35 34.64 2.09
N GLY A 127 -10.65 33.50 1.98
CA GLY A 127 -9.21 33.43 1.67
C GLY A 127 -8.28 33.36 2.88
N GLY A 128 -8.83 33.42 4.11
CA GLY A 128 -8.12 33.04 5.34
C GLY A 128 -8.54 31.64 5.79
N PHE A 129 -7.73 30.96 6.61
CA PHE A 129 -8.10 29.64 7.13
C PHE A 129 -8.13 29.60 8.65
N ILE A 130 -9.06 28.83 9.20
CA ILE A 130 -9.08 28.45 10.62
C ILE A 130 -8.74 26.96 10.70
N ALA A 131 -7.54 26.66 11.20
CA ALA A 131 -7.18 25.32 11.61
C ALA A 131 -7.90 25.01 12.93
N LEU A 132 -8.66 23.92 12.95
CA LEU A 132 -9.43 23.50 14.13
C LEU A 132 -8.76 22.29 14.75
N GLY A 133 -8.40 22.39 16.03
CA GLY A 133 -7.96 21.23 16.79
C GLY A 133 -9.08 20.20 16.97
N GLY A 134 -8.71 18.96 17.32
CA GLY A 134 -9.59 17.79 17.37
C GLY A 134 -11.01 18.06 17.88
N ASN A 135 -11.15 18.61 19.08
CA ASN A 135 -12.43 19.07 19.63
C ASN A 135 -12.35 20.57 19.90
N SER A 136 -12.85 21.39 18.98
CA SER A 136 -12.77 22.84 19.10
C SER A 136 -14.03 23.51 18.58
N SER A 137 -14.38 24.64 19.19
CA SER A 137 -15.44 25.51 18.69
C SER A 137 -14.90 26.93 18.67
N VAL A 138 -14.95 27.54 17.50
CA VAL A 138 -14.54 28.91 17.26
C VAL A 138 -15.79 29.70 16.93
N LYS A 139 -16.13 30.64 17.80
CA LYS A 139 -17.19 31.64 17.58
C LYS A 139 -16.53 32.99 17.44
N VAL A 140 -16.80 33.65 16.33
CA VAL A 140 -16.29 34.99 16.08
C VAL A 140 -17.46 35.87 15.74
N LYS A 141 -17.48 37.04 16.38
CA LYS A 141 -18.56 38.00 16.32
C LYS A 141 -18.00 39.34 15.89
N ASN A 142 -18.84 40.15 15.23
CA ASN A 142 -18.50 41.53 14.87
C ASN A 142 -17.19 41.67 14.06
N CYS A 143 -16.89 40.71 13.18
CA CYS A 143 -15.73 40.80 12.30
C CYS A 143 -16.06 41.50 10.98
N SER A 144 -15.02 41.98 10.31
CA SER A 144 -15.08 42.46 8.93
C SER A 144 -13.94 41.83 8.12
N ILE A 145 -14.25 41.41 6.89
CA ILE A 145 -13.27 40.94 5.90
C ILE A 145 -13.35 41.90 4.74
N ASN A 146 -12.22 42.52 4.38
CA ASN A 146 -12.14 43.55 3.34
C ASN A 146 -13.15 44.70 3.54
N GLY A 147 -13.41 45.08 4.80
CA GLY A 147 -14.34 46.16 5.16
C GLY A 147 -15.83 45.79 5.13
N VAL A 148 -16.18 44.55 4.74
CA VAL A 148 -17.57 44.06 4.77
C VAL A 148 -17.84 43.38 6.10
N PRO A 149 -18.88 43.78 6.87
CA PRO A 149 -19.28 43.10 8.08
C PRO A 149 -19.63 41.64 7.79
N THR A 150 -18.96 40.71 8.47
CA THR A 150 -19.11 39.27 8.24
C THR A 150 -20.19 38.63 9.10
N GLY A 151 -20.85 39.41 9.96
CA GLY A 151 -21.77 38.88 10.98
C GLY A 151 -21.07 37.98 11.99
N ASP A 152 -21.87 37.20 12.71
CA ASP A 152 -21.38 36.15 13.61
C ASP A 152 -21.10 34.88 12.80
N PHE A 153 -19.90 34.32 12.95
CA PHE A 153 -19.57 33.01 12.42
C PHE A 153 -19.23 32.03 13.53
N GLU A 154 -19.66 30.79 13.33
CA GLU A 154 -19.38 29.68 14.23
C GLU A 154 -18.85 28.53 13.40
N VAL A 155 -17.71 28.00 13.83
CA VAL A 155 -17.16 26.75 13.31
C VAL A 155 -16.92 25.83 14.49
N SER A 156 -17.33 24.57 14.37
CA SER A 156 -17.05 23.55 15.36
C SER A 156 -16.45 22.32 14.69
N ALA A 157 -15.45 21.75 15.33
CA ALA A 157 -14.83 20.50 14.97
C ALA A 157 -14.97 19.48 16.10
N GLU A 158 -15.19 18.23 15.71
CA GLU A 158 -15.16 17.06 16.60
C GLU A 158 -14.32 15.98 15.94
N ASN A 159 -13.34 15.45 16.68
CA ASN A 159 -12.31 14.54 16.19
C ASN A 159 -11.62 15.01 14.89
N GLY A 160 -11.37 16.32 14.77
CA GLY A 160 -10.67 16.90 13.60
C GLY A 160 -11.52 16.98 12.33
N LYS A 161 -12.84 16.78 12.43
CA LYS A 161 -13.83 17.02 11.37
C LYS A 161 -14.67 18.23 11.66
N VAL A 162 -14.94 19.06 10.66
CA VAL A 162 -15.91 20.15 10.77
C VAL A 162 -17.30 19.54 10.93
N LYS A 163 -17.97 19.83 12.06
CA LYS A 163 -19.32 19.33 12.35
C LYS A 163 -20.39 20.34 11.99
N ARG A 164 -20.08 21.60 12.19
CA ARG A 164 -20.98 22.70 11.93
C ARG A 164 -20.16 23.91 11.54
N PHE A 165 -20.52 24.52 10.43
CA PHE A 165 -20.10 25.87 10.11
C PHE A 165 -21.34 26.67 9.72
N SER A 166 -21.43 27.89 10.22
CA SER A 166 -22.46 28.85 9.84
C SER A 166 -21.84 30.24 9.81
N GLY A 167 -22.13 30.99 8.77
CA GLY A 167 -21.63 32.34 8.59
C GLY A 167 -22.59 33.22 7.80
N SER A 168 -22.22 34.48 7.63
CA SER A 168 -22.97 35.43 6.81
C SER A 168 -22.93 35.04 5.33
N PRO A 169 -24.03 35.22 4.57
CA PRO A 169 -24.05 35.00 3.11
C PRO A 169 -23.01 35.83 2.34
N SER A 170 -22.49 36.89 2.97
CA SER A 170 -21.57 37.85 2.36
C SER A 170 -20.12 37.36 2.28
N VAL A 171 -19.76 36.28 2.98
CA VAL A 171 -18.39 35.73 2.99
C VAL A 171 -18.45 34.26 2.58
N PRO A 172 -17.79 33.86 1.47
CA PRO A 172 -17.74 32.46 1.08
C PRO A 172 -16.96 31.68 2.15
N MET A 173 -17.58 30.62 2.64
CA MET A 173 -17.00 29.69 3.59
C MET A 173 -17.16 28.27 3.06
N TYR A 174 -16.07 27.50 3.04
CA TYR A 174 -16.11 26.10 2.64
C TYR A 174 -15.13 25.27 3.47
N GLU A 175 -15.51 24.02 3.72
CA GLU A 175 -14.63 23.04 4.33
C GLU A 175 -13.61 22.56 3.29
N VAL A 176 -12.34 22.61 3.67
CA VAL A 176 -11.26 21.91 2.96
C VAL A 176 -10.97 20.63 3.74
N PRO A 177 -11.21 19.45 3.16
CA PRO A 177 -10.99 18.19 3.86
C PRO A 177 -9.50 17.98 4.13
N ALA A 178 -9.21 17.15 5.13
CA ALA A 178 -7.85 16.66 5.34
C ALA A 178 -7.32 16.06 4.03
N SER A 179 -6.08 16.39 3.68
CA SER A 179 -5.46 15.91 2.46
C SER A 179 -4.09 15.33 2.74
N VAL A 180 -3.75 14.29 1.98
CA VAL A 180 -2.43 13.68 2.00
C VAL A 180 -1.91 13.67 0.59
N ARG A 181 -0.68 14.16 0.40
CA ARG A 181 0.00 14.15 -0.90
C ARG A 181 1.27 13.34 -0.81
N LEU A 182 1.42 12.38 -1.70
CA LEU A 182 2.63 11.58 -1.82
C LEU A 182 3.82 12.49 -2.15
N LYS A 183 4.97 12.18 -1.55
CA LYS A 183 6.23 12.84 -1.79
C LYS A 183 7.29 11.84 -2.21
N ASP A 184 8.26 12.36 -2.94
CA ASP A 184 9.47 11.62 -3.27
C ASP A 184 10.14 11.10 -2.00
N VAL A 185 10.51 9.82 -2.03
CA VAL A 185 11.06 9.10 -0.90
C VAL A 185 12.57 9.02 -1.09
N LYS A 186 13.31 9.78 -0.28
CA LYS A 186 14.78 9.82 -0.34
C LYS A 186 15.40 8.79 0.61
N ASN A 187 15.99 7.75 0.04
CA ASN A 187 16.75 6.77 0.79
C ASN A 187 18.05 7.42 1.31
N ALA A 188 18.17 7.56 2.63
CA ALA A 188 19.29 8.24 3.26
C ALA A 188 20.60 7.44 3.20
N GLU A 189 20.54 6.12 3.10
CA GLU A 189 21.72 5.24 3.12
C GLU A 189 22.46 5.23 1.78
N ASN A 190 21.72 5.28 0.67
CA ASN A 190 22.30 5.19 -0.68
C ASN A 190 22.06 6.43 -1.55
N GLY A 191 21.37 7.44 -1.03
CA GLY A 191 21.08 8.70 -1.72
C GLY A 191 20.07 8.60 -2.88
N ARG A 192 19.51 7.42 -3.16
CA ARG A 192 18.51 7.23 -4.21
C ARG A 192 17.19 7.86 -3.82
N VAL A 193 16.49 8.40 -4.82
CA VAL A 193 15.17 8.97 -4.65
C VAL A 193 14.18 8.08 -5.38
N ALA A 194 13.21 7.53 -4.65
CA ALA A 194 12.03 6.92 -5.25
C ALA A 194 11.02 8.03 -5.51
N ILE A 195 10.84 8.35 -6.79
CA ILE A 195 9.94 9.41 -7.24
C ILE A 195 8.50 8.93 -7.09
N VAL A 196 7.57 9.83 -6.78
CA VAL A 196 6.13 9.54 -6.80
C VAL A 196 5.79 8.93 -8.18
N PRO A 197 5.24 7.71 -8.22
CA PRO A 197 5.10 6.96 -9.46
C PRO A 197 4.01 7.58 -10.34
N LYS A 198 4.21 7.54 -11.65
CA LYS A 198 3.20 7.92 -12.64
C LYS A 198 2.40 6.72 -13.14
N SER A 199 2.88 5.53 -12.84
CA SER A 199 2.27 4.26 -13.21
C SER A 199 2.62 3.15 -12.22
N LEU A 200 1.77 2.13 -12.19
CA LEU A 200 2.01 0.90 -11.47
C LEU A 200 1.57 -0.25 -12.37
N LYS A 201 2.48 -1.17 -12.71
CA LYS A 201 2.20 -2.31 -13.59
C LYS A 201 1.62 -1.92 -14.97
N GLY A 202 1.94 -0.72 -15.44
CA GLY A 202 1.43 -0.17 -16.70
C GLY A 202 0.07 0.54 -16.60
N ILE A 203 -0.52 0.62 -15.41
CA ILE A 203 -1.72 1.41 -15.13
C ILE A 203 -1.27 2.82 -14.75
N GLU A 204 -1.78 3.84 -15.43
CA GLU A 204 -1.47 5.25 -15.13
C GLU A 204 -2.07 5.69 -13.79
N ILE A 205 -1.28 6.45 -13.03
CA ILE A 205 -1.68 7.06 -11.76
C ILE A 205 -1.96 8.53 -12.04
N THR A 206 -3.21 8.94 -11.83
CA THR A 206 -3.67 10.28 -12.22
C THR A 206 -3.64 11.27 -11.05
N SER A 207 -3.51 10.77 -9.82
CA SER A 207 -3.52 11.57 -8.60
C SER A 207 -2.24 11.38 -7.79
N ASP A 208 -1.79 12.44 -7.13
CA ASP A 208 -0.72 12.41 -6.13
C ASP A 208 -1.21 11.95 -4.74
N ARG A 209 -2.46 11.47 -4.64
CA ARG A 209 -3.06 11.05 -3.39
C ARG A 209 -2.78 9.57 -3.08
N PRO A 210 -2.48 9.21 -1.82
CA PRO A 210 -2.18 7.83 -1.45
C PRO A 210 -3.33 6.84 -1.69
N ASP A 211 -4.59 7.28 -1.59
CA ASP A 211 -5.76 6.42 -1.76
C ASP A 211 -5.93 5.92 -3.21
N ASP A 212 -5.56 6.74 -4.20
CA ASP A 212 -5.57 6.34 -5.62
C ASP A 212 -4.49 5.28 -5.90
N LEU A 213 -3.25 5.55 -5.45
CA LEU A 213 -2.16 4.57 -5.53
C LEU A 213 -2.50 3.27 -4.78
N ALA A 214 -3.08 3.36 -3.58
CA ALA A 214 -3.50 2.20 -2.79
C ALA A 214 -4.54 1.35 -3.52
N LEU A 215 -5.50 1.98 -4.20
CA LEU A 215 -6.54 1.30 -4.96
C LEU A 215 -5.96 0.52 -6.14
N ILE A 216 -5.11 1.17 -6.94
CA ILE A 216 -4.44 0.53 -8.08
C ILE A 216 -3.57 -0.62 -7.57
N ALA A 217 -2.78 -0.38 -6.52
CA ALA A 217 -1.90 -1.37 -5.93
C ALA A 217 -2.65 -2.58 -5.34
N THR A 218 -3.80 -2.37 -4.72
CA THR A 218 -4.67 -3.45 -4.22
C THR A 218 -5.20 -4.31 -5.37
N THR A 219 -5.58 -3.68 -6.49
CA THR A 219 -6.03 -4.38 -7.70
C THR A 219 -4.90 -5.22 -8.28
N CYS A 220 -3.73 -4.63 -8.51
CA CYS A 220 -2.55 -5.35 -8.99
C CYS A 220 -2.12 -6.47 -8.04
N LEU A 221 -2.22 -6.28 -6.72
CA LEU A 221 -1.89 -7.31 -5.74
C LEU A 221 -2.84 -8.51 -5.87
N SER A 222 -4.14 -8.24 -6.03
CA SER A 222 -5.16 -9.29 -6.21
C SER A 222 -4.88 -10.11 -7.47
N GLU A 223 -4.49 -9.46 -8.57
CA GLU A 223 -4.05 -10.13 -9.79
C GLU A 223 -2.78 -10.96 -9.58
N MET A 224 -1.79 -10.46 -8.82
CA MET A 224 -0.57 -11.22 -8.52
C MET A 224 -0.87 -12.48 -7.71
N VAL A 225 -1.78 -12.38 -6.72
CA VAL A 225 -2.23 -13.54 -5.94
C VAL A 225 -2.96 -14.53 -6.84
N ALA A 226 -3.89 -14.08 -7.67
CA ALA A 226 -4.62 -14.92 -8.62
C ALA A 226 -3.69 -15.62 -9.62
N ASN A 227 -2.67 -14.90 -10.13
CA ASN A 227 -1.67 -15.46 -11.04
C ASN A 227 -0.86 -16.58 -10.37
N LEU A 228 -0.45 -16.38 -9.12
CA LEU A 228 0.22 -17.44 -8.36
C LEU A 228 -0.71 -18.65 -8.23
N GLU A 229 -1.96 -18.47 -7.78
CA GLU A 229 -2.92 -19.57 -7.66
C GLU A 229 -3.13 -20.32 -8.99
N ALA A 230 -3.23 -19.59 -10.11
CA ALA A 230 -3.38 -20.17 -11.44
C ALA A 230 -2.17 -21.05 -11.85
N ILE A 231 -0.95 -20.57 -11.63
CA ILE A 231 0.29 -21.34 -11.89
C ILE A 231 0.26 -22.67 -11.14
N TRP A 232 -0.19 -22.65 -9.88
CA TRP A 232 -0.25 -23.85 -9.04
C TRP A 232 -1.38 -24.80 -9.42
N ARG A 233 -2.55 -24.27 -9.78
CA ARG A 233 -3.67 -25.07 -10.28
C ARG A 233 -3.32 -25.79 -11.57
N GLN A 234 -2.67 -25.11 -12.52
CA GLN A 234 -2.23 -25.73 -13.78
C GLN A 234 -1.30 -26.93 -13.52
N LYS A 235 -0.38 -26.83 -12.57
CA LYS A 235 0.51 -27.95 -12.24
C LYS A 235 -0.17 -29.13 -11.58
N ALA A 236 -1.18 -28.85 -10.76
CA ALA A 236 -1.97 -29.89 -10.13
C ALA A 236 -2.70 -30.71 -11.20
N LEU A 237 -3.22 -30.06 -12.24
CA LEU A 237 -3.88 -30.71 -13.38
C LEU A 237 -2.89 -31.55 -14.21
N GLU A 238 -1.71 -31.01 -14.55
CA GLU A 238 -0.67 -31.76 -15.28
C GLU A 238 -0.26 -33.05 -14.56
N ARG A 239 -0.18 -33.03 -13.22
CA ARG A 239 0.12 -34.23 -12.42
C ARG A 239 -0.99 -35.28 -12.43
N ILE A 240 -2.25 -34.88 -12.64
CA ILE A 240 -3.36 -35.82 -12.75
C ILE A 240 -3.26 -36.54 -14.11
N ASP A 241 -2.99 -35.80 -15.19
CA ASP A 241 -2.87 -36.36 -16.53
C ASP A 241 -1.69 -37.35 -16.66
N ASP A 242 -0.53 -37.04 -16.05
CA ASP A 242 0.63 -37.93 -16.00
C ASP A 242 0.33 -39.24 -15.23
N ASN A 243 -0.46 -39.15 -14.15
CA ASN A 243 -0.85 -40.32 -13.35
C ASN A 243 -1.93 -41.18 -14.04
N VAL A 244 -2.81 -40.57 -14.83
CA VAL A 244 -3.82 -41.30 -15.61
C VAL A 244 -3.19 -42.01 -16.81
N CYS A 245 -2.20 -41.39 -17.48
CA CYS A 245 -1.47 -42.02 -18.57
C CYS A 245 -0.55 -43.16 -18.12
N SER A 246 0.06 -43.06 -16.93
CA SER A 246 0.95 -44.11 -16.39
C SER A 246 0.22 -45.33 -15.82
N GLN A 247 -1.10 -45.24 -15.57
CA GLN A 247 -1.93 -46.36 -15.14
C GLN A 247 -2.56 -47.15 -16.30
N ASN A 248 -2.42 -46.69 -17.54
CA ASN A 248 -2.80 -47.43 -18.75
C ASN A 248 -1.57 -47.58 -19.67
N PRO A 249 -0.63 -48.48 -19.35
CA PRO A 249 0.41 -48.84 -20.32
C PRO A 249 -0.22 -49.56 -21.53
N PRO A 250 0.41 -49.46 -22.72
CA PRO A 250 -0.06 -50.13 -23.93
C PRO A 250 -0.08 -51.66 -23.81
#